data_AF-A0A9X1NLX3-F1
#
_entry.id   AF-A0A9X1NLX3-F1
#
_cell.length_a   1.000
_cell.length_b   1.000
_cell.length_c   1.000
_cell.angle_alpha   90.00
_cell.angle_beta   90.00
_cell.angle_gamma   90.00
#
_symmetry.space_group_name_H-M   'P 1'
#
loop_
_entity.id
_entity.type
_entity.pdbx_description
1 polymer ?
#
loop_
_entity_poly.entity_id
_entity_poly.type
_entity_poly.pdbx_seq_one_letter_code
_entity_poly.pdbx_strand_id
1 'polypeptide(L)'
;MTTTRRMTSARLAVIVLSLAACSSEPAAGQTADVEAADVRTPDATTVVHGDPPPEGWRWESYQDVQIAVPQDWDYGIVGRPWCQRADDEKPFVGRPGPVREIACSGAEDAVEPGQKVSTGGQFVWFGLPPDSALDLVQTPNETNVISDGHGGSDRAVVQAGTVSIVVQAPAELRAQIISTVRLAEIDHNGCAAVPPYAGHPKWGPSGPEVTEYTDIKGISACSYVDAELVGSLRLNPEQATEAIAAIASAPVGGGPFNPAALCVPVEDESDDVAQLILQVDAAAAGTIVLSYGGCSSTGLDDGTAVRTLTRDSVQPFIQGPNRVYHWGSSLLDPIFAPDE
;
A
#
# COMPACT_ATOMS: atom_id res chain seq x y z
N MET A 1 17.94 60.83 2.71
CA MET A 1 16.64 61.19 2.09
C MET A 1 15.60 60.29 2.72
N THR A 2 14.75 60.91 3.53
CA THR A 2 13.85 60.28 4.49
C THR A 2 12.45 60.43 3.94
N THR A 3 11.76 59.33 3.61
CA THR A 3 10.38 59.41 3.12
C THR A 3 9.46 58.59 4.00
N THR A 4 8.94 59.27 5.01
CA THR A 4 7.86 58.85 5.90
C THR A 4 6.54 58.82 5.11
N ARG A 5 5.79 57.72 5.13
CA ARG A 5 4.39 57.69 4.65
C ARG A 5 3.44 57.32 5.78
N ARG A 6 2.49 58.23 6.00
CA ARG A 6 1.47 58.23 7.06
C ARG A 6 0.28 57.32 6.71
N MET A 7 -0.34 56.88 7.80
CA MET A 7 -1.65 56.24 7.97
C MET A 7 -2.80 56.84 7.16
N THR A 8 -3.74 55.98 6.77
CA THR A 8 -5.17 56.29 6.78
C THR A 8 -5.95 55.10 7.31
N SER A 9 -6.50 55.27 8.51
CA SER A 9 -7.50 54.42 9.13
C SER A 9 -8.85 54.62 8.43
N ALA A 10 -9.50 53.54 8.00
CA ALA A 10 -10.89 53.56 7.55
C ALA A 10 -11.78 52.96 8.64
N ARG A 11 -12.76 53.75 9.08
CA ARG A 11 -13.81 53.40 10.04
C ARG A 11 -15.10 53.02 9.31
N LEU A 12 -15.84 52.11 9.93
CA LEU A 12 -17.31 52.01 10.00
C LEU A 12 -18.13 51.63 8.75
N ALA A 13 -18.80 50.47 8.83
CA ALA A 13 -20.24 50.35 8.60
C ALA A 13 -20.78 49.11 9.34
N VAL A 14 -21.44 49.33 10.49
CA VAL A 14 -22.27 48.31 11.15
C VAL A 14 -23.68 48.50 10.60
N ILE A 15 -24.16 47.52 9.85
CA ILE A 15 -25.56 47.46 9.39
C ILE A 15 -26.32 46.64 10.44
N VAL A 16 -27.15 47.33 11.23
CA VAL A 16 -28.18 46.72 12.08
C VAL A 16 -29.40 46.49 11.19
N LEU A 17 -29.61 45.25 10.76
CA LEU A 17 -30.86 44.84 10.13
C LEU A 17 -31.78 44.24 11.20
N SER A 18 -32.83 44.99 11.54
CA SER A 18 -33.94 44.53 12.36
C SER A 18 -34.88 43.69 11.50
N LEU A 19 -34.94 42.38 11.77
CA LEU A 19 -35.93 41.47 11.17
C LEU A 19 -36.88 40.96 12.25
N ALA A 20 -38.15 41.00 11.88
CA ALA A 20 -39.32 40.85 12.72
C ALA A 20 -39.42 39.49 13.42
N ALA A 21 -39.84 39.52 14.67
CA ALA A 21 -40.25 38.36 15.44
C ALA A 21 -41.60 37.83 14.91
N CYS A 22 -41.55 36.73 14.14
CA CYS A 22 -42.67 35.81 14.03
C CYS A 22 -42.51 34.76 15.13
N SER A 23 -43.37 34.85 16.14
CA SER A 23 -43.55 33.85 17.18
C SER A 23 -44.18 32.59 16.58
N SER A 24 -43.36 31.57 16.31
CA SER A 24 -43.80 30.19 16.11
C SER A 24 -43.59 29.42 17.41
N GLU A 25 -44.65 28.75 17.88
CA GLU A 25 -44.66 27.86 19.03
C GLU A 25 -43.49 26.87 19.00
N PRO A 26 -42.80 26.61 20.13
CA PRO A 26 -41.89 25.49 20.22
C PRO A 26 -42.74 24.22 20.23
N ALA A 27 -42.90 23.61 19.05
CA ALA A 27 -43.18 22.19 19.00
C ALA A 27 -42.09 21.49 19.81
N ALA A 28 -42.49 20.70 20.80
CA ALA A 28 -41.60 19.87 21.60
C ALA A 28 -40.76 19.03 20.64
N GLY A 29 -39.54 19.50 20.38
CA GLY A 29 -38.56 18.82 19.57
C GLY A 29 -38.21 17.55 20.31
N GLN A 30 -38.63 16.42 19.76
CA GLN A 30 -37.99 15.15 20.00
C GLN A 30 -36.49 15.38 19.92
N THR A 31 -35.81 15.25 21.04
CA THR A 31 -34.40 14.87 21.04
C THR A 31 -34.36 13.57 20.28
N ALA A 32 -34.08 13.64 18.99
CA ALA A 32 -33.58 12.50 18.26
C ALA A 32 -32.30 12.13 19.00
N ASP A 33 -32.40 11.13 19.86
CA ASP A 33 -31.26 10.32 20.23
C ASP A 33 -30.59 9.98 18.91
N VAL A 34 -29.48 10.65 18.63
CA VAL A 34 -28.54 10.21 17.62
C VAL A 34 -27.96 8.94 18.22
N GLU A 35 -28.73 7.86 18.05
CA GLU A 35 -28.31 6.49 18.26
C GLU A 35 -26.99 6.39 17.51
N ALA A 36 -25.90 6.37 18.29
CA ALA A 36 -24.56 6.17 17.77
C ALA A 36 -24.68 4.97 16.85
N ALA A 37 -24.55 5.21 15.54
CA ALA A 37 -24.66 4.16 14.55
C ALA A 37 -23.73 3.05 15.02
N ASP A 38 -24.36 1.94 15.42
CA ASP A 38 -23.69 0.73 15.87
C ASP A 38 -22.69 0.40 14.78
N VAL A 39 -21.42 0.74 15.02
CA VAL A 39 -20.31 0.40 14.15
C VAL A 39 -20.26 -1.10 14.27
N ARG A 40 -21.00 -1.77 13.36
CA ARG A 40 -20.87 -3.21 13.17
C ARG A 40 -19.43 -3.42 12.78
N THR A 41 -18.61 -3.77 13.78
CA THR A 41 -17.39 -4.51 13.57
C THR A 41 -17.79 -5.63 12.60
N PRO A 42 -17.19 -5.71 11.40
CA PRO A 42 -17.48 -6.78 10.48
C PRO A 42 -17.41 -8.07 11.28
N ASP A 43 -18.51 -8.83 11.34
CA ASP A 43 -18.48 -10.17 11.93
C ASP A 43 -17.25 -10.84 11.31
N ALA A 44 -16.42 -11.47 12.14
CA ALA A 44 -15.23 -12.24 11.75
C ALA A 44 -15.64 -13.51 10.96
N THR A 45 -16.42 -13.27 9.91
CA THR A 45 -17.05 -14.22 9.02
C THR A 45 -15.99 -14.57 8.02
N THR A 46 -15.46 -15.79 8.16
CA THR A 46 -14.80 -16.59 7.13
C THR A 46 -14.25 -15.75 5.97
N VAL A 47 -13.02 -15.27 6.11
CA VAL A 47 -12.27 -14.73 4.97
C VAL A 47 -12.30 -15.82 3.90
N VAL A 48 -13.05 -15.58 2.82
CA VAL A 48 -13.10 -16.49 1.68
C VAL A 48 -11.76 -16.31 0.99
N HIS A 49 -10.77 -17.11 1.40
CA HIS A 49 -9.53 -17.24 0.66
C HIS A 49 -9.91 -17.71 -0.75
N GLY A 50 -9.67 -16.86 -1.75
CA GLY A 50 -9.91 -17.21 -3.15
C GLY A 50 -9.15 -18.48 -3.53
N ASP A 51 -9.47 -19.06 -4.70
CA ASP A 51 -8.85 -20.31 -5.15
C ASP A 51 -7.32 -20.28 -5.00
N PRO A 52 -6.69 -21.40 -4.56
CA PRO A 52 -5.24 -21.49 -4.47
C PRO A 52 -4.61 -21.23 -5.84
N PRO A 53 -3.38 -20.68 -5.88
CA PRO A 53 -2.69 -20.51 -7.14
C PRO A 53 -2.36 -21.89 -7.74
N PRO A 54 -2.00 -21.96 -9.04
CA PRO A 54 -1.48 -23.19 -9.63
C PRO A 54 -0.32 -23.79 -8.82
N GLU A 55 -0.08 -25.09 -8.93
CA GLU A 55 1.01 -25.76 -8.22
C GLU A 55 2.37 -25.15 -8.59
N GLY A 56 3.17 -24.78 -7.59
CA GLY A 56 4.46 -24.11 -7.78
C GLY A 56 4.37 -22.61 -8.07
N TRP A 57 3.18 -22.01 -7.91
CA TRP A 57 2.92 -20.60 -8.11
C TRP A 57 2.54 -19.92 -6.78
N ARG A 58 2.61 -18.60 -6.77
CA ARG A 58 2.21 -17.74 -5.66
C ARG A 58 1.33 -16.61 -6.18
N TRP A 59 0.37 -16.18 -5.37
CA TRP A 59 -0.42 -14.99 -5.66
C TRP A 59 0.39 -13.74 -5.35
N GLU A 60 0.26 -12.75 -6.21
CA GLU A 60 0.69 -11.37 -6.01
C GLU A 60 -0.52 -10.47 -5.97
N SER A 61 -0.43 -9.38 -5.23
CA SER A 61 -1.52 -8.41 -5.07
C SER A 61 -1.01 -6.99 -5.14
N TYR A 62 -1.79 -6.14 -5.82
CA TYR A 62 -1.55 -4.71 -6.01
C TYR A 62 -2.90 -4.04 -6.32
N GLN A 63 -3.23 -3.02 -5.56
CA GLN A 63 -4.54 -2.38 -5.48
C GLN A 63 -5.64 -3.44 -5.32
N ASP A 64 -6.61 -3.46 -6.24
CA ASP A 64 -7.74 -4.39 -6.31
C ASP A 64 -7.47 -5.59 -7.23
N VAL A 65 -6.21 -5.85 -7.59
CA VAL A 65 -5.83 -6.91 -8.54
C VAL A 65 -4.98 -7.98 -7.88
N GLN A 66 -5.26 -9.24 -8.27
CA GLN A 66 -4.37 -10.37 -8.04
C GLN A 66 -3.93 -11.03 -9.33
N ILE A 67 -2.71 -11.56 -9.31
CA ILE A 67 -2.13 -12.36 -10.40
C ILE A 67 -1.25 -13.45 -9.80
N ALA A 68 -1.28 -14.65 -10.34
CA ALA A 68 -0.38 -15.72 -9.93
C ALA A 68 0.88 -15.70 -10.80
N VAL A 69 2.03 -15.94 -10.16
CA VAL A 69 3.34 -16.08 -10.82
C VAL A 69 4.07 -17.31 -10.30
N PRO A 70 5.06 -17.86 -11.02
CA PRO A 70 5.89 -18.94 -10.49
C PRO A 70 6.57 -18.54 -9.17
N GLN A 71 6.64 -19.48 -8.22
CA GLN A 71 7.08 -19.20 -6.85
C GLN A 71 8.56 -18.81 -6.75
N ASP A 72 9.38 -19.23 -7.72
CA ASP A 72 10.82 -18.94 -7.78
C ASP A 72 11.14 -17.54 -8.34
N TRP A 73 10.13 -16.79 -8.79
CA TRP A 73 10.28 -15.41 -9.22
C TRP A 73 10.55 -14.51 -8.01
N ASP A 74 11.56 -13.66 -8.13
CA ASP A 74 11.95 -12.70 -7.12
C ASP A 74 10.99 -11.50 -7.08
N TYR A 75 11.28 -10.56 -6.19
CA TYR A 75 10.56 -9.30 -6.07
C TYR A 75 11.46 -8.18 -6.59
N GLY A 76 10.92 -7.38 -7.50
CA GLY A 76 11.56 -6.20 -8.03
C GLY A 76 10.78 -4.95 -7.66
N ILE A 77 11.49 -3.83 -7.70
CA ILE A 77 11.00 -2.49 -7.45
C ILE A 77 11.81 -1.55 -8.34
N VAL A 78 11.22 -0.42 -8.74
CA VAL A 78 11.82 0.56 -9.65
C VAL A 78 13.11 1.13 -9.04
N GLY A 79 14.21 0.44 -9.32
CA GLY A 79 15.57 0.93 -9.17
C GLY A 79 16.32 0.98 -10.48
N ARG A 80 15.97 0.06 -11.38
CA ARG A 80 16.58 -0.10 -12.69
C ARG A 80 15.50 -0.42 -13.71
N PRO A 81 15.53 0.23 -14.89
CA PRO A 81 14.66 -0.18 -15.98
C PRO A 81 14.94 -1.63 -16.35
N TRP A 82 13.93 -2.30 -16.90
CA TRP A 82 14.06 -3.66 -17.41
C TRP A 82 15.22 -3.82 -18.43
N CYS A 83 15.56 -2.79 -19.20
CA CYS A 83 16.66 -2.80 -20.18
C CYS A 83 18.06 -2.57 -19.57
N GLN A 84 18.17 -2.32 -18.27
CA GLN A 84 19.46 -2.18 -17.57
C GLN A 84 19.74 -3.36 -16.63
N ARG A 85 18.99 -4.45 -16.78
CA ARG A 85 19.19 -5.70 -16.03
C ARG A 85 20.27 -6.54 -16.67
N ALA A 86 21.01 -7.29 -15.86
CA ALA A 86 21.94 -8.30 -16.35
C ALA A 86 21.19 -9.57 -16.83
N ASP A 87 21.80 -10.29 -17.78
CA ASP A 87 21.23 -11.49 -18.41
C ASP A 87 20.96 -12.65 -17.43
N ASP A 88 21.57 -12.63 -16.24
CA ASP A 88 21.49 -13.65 -15.19
C ASP A 88 20.49 -13.31 -14.06
N GLU A 89 19.79 -12.18 -14.15
CA GLU A 89 18.82 -11.80 -13.13
C GLU A 89 17.57 -12.69 -13.19
N LYS A 90 17.14 -13.18 -12.03
CA LYS A 90 15.91 -13.98 -11.92
C LYS A 90 14.70 -13.21 -12.44
N PRO A 91 13.70 -13.93 -12.98
CA PRO A 91 12.38 -13.35 -13.22
C PRO A 91 11.83 -12.72 -11.94
N PHE A 92 11.03 -11.67 -12.08
CA PHE A 92 10.57 -10.92 -10.92
C PHE A 92 9.19 -10.30 -11.07
N VAL A 93 8.60 -9.93 -9.94
CA VAL A 93 7.38 -9.13 -9.89
C VAL A 93 7.71 -7.73 -9.42
N GLY A 94 7.49 -6.77 -10.29
CA GLY A 94 7.73 -5.36 -10.10
C GLY A 94 6.50 -4.58 -9.63
N ARG A 95 6.73 -3.57 -8.79
CA ARG A 95 5.73 -2.61 -8.32
C ARG A 95 6.20 -1.18 -8.57
N PRO A 96 5.28 -0.22 -8.73
CA PRO A 96 5.63 1.18 -8.73
C PRO A 96 6.30 1.53 -7.40
N GLY A 97 7.27 2.42 -7.49
CA GLY A 97 7.96 3.00 -6.35
C GLY A 97 8.04 4.51 -6.57
N PRO A 98 9.01 5.22 -5.97
CA PRO A 98 9.08 6.68 -6.10
C PRO A 98 9.29 7.16 -7.54
N VAL A 99 9.76 6.26 -8.42
CA VAL A 99 9.89 6.54 -9.85
C VAL A 99 8.65 5.99 -10.56
N ARG A 100 7.76 6.91 -10.97
CA ARG A 100 6.48 6.58 -11.63
C ARG A 100 6.64 5.90 -12.99
N GLU A 101 7.77 6.14 -13.66
CA GLU A 101 8.07 5.53 -14.95
C GLU A 101 9.59 5.43 -15.14
N ILE A 102 10.07 4.26 -15.54
CA ILE A 102 11.42 4.13 -16.10
C ILE A 102 11.30 3.61 -17.52
N ALA A 103 11.33 4.52 -18.48
CA ALA A 103 11.35 4.19 -19.90
C ALA A 103 12.80 3.97 -20.37
N CYS A 104 12.99 2.97 -21.22
CA CYS A 104 14.25 2.75 -21.92
C CYS A 104 14.26 3.52 -23.23
N SER A 105 14.52 4.83 -23.19
CA SER A 105 14.49 5.69 -24.38
C SER A 105 15.41 5.13 -25.47
N GLY A 106 14.82 4.75 -26.63
CA GLY A 106 15.54 4.31 -27.82
C GLY A 106 15.87 2.82 -27.92
N ALA A 107 15.68 2.02 -26.85
CA ALA A 107 15.91 0.57 -26.90
C ALA A 107 14.61 -0.24 -27.12
N GLU A 108 13.45 0.26 -26.67
CA GLU A 108 12.21 -0.53 -26.69
C GLU A 108 11.68 -0.81 -28.10
N ASP A 109 11.79 0.20 -28.98
CA ASP A 109 11.36 0.15 -30.38
C ASP A 109 12.38 -0.55 -31.28
N ALA A 110 13.62 -0.70 -30.81
CA ALA A 110 14.70 -1.35 -31.54
C ALA A 110 14.74 -2.87 -31.32
N VAL A 111 14.00 -3.39 -30.34
CA VAL A 111 13.92 -4.84 -30.07
C VAL A 111 12.78 -5.43 -30.89
N GLU A 112 13.13 -6.31 -31.82
CA GLU A 112 12.17 -7.03 -32.65
C GLU A 112 11.14 -7.81 -31.79
N PRO A 113 9.87 -7.91 -32.23
CA PRO A 113 8.89 -8.76 -31.56
C PRO A 113 9.43 -10.18 -31.33
N GLY A 114 9.35 -10.68 -30.08
CA GLY A 114 9.86 -12.00 -29.70
C GLY A 114 11.31 -12.02 -29.20
N GLN A 115 11.97 -10.85 -29.11
CA GLN A 115 13.30 -10.70 -28.52
C GLN A 115 13.31 -9.94 -27.19
N LYS A 116 12.15 -9.51 -26.66
CA LYS A 116 12.11 -8.71 -25.43
C LYS A 116 12.49 -9.53 -24.20
N VAL A 117 12.11 -10.81 -24.12
CA VAL A 117 12.50 -11.74 -23.05
C VAL A 117 13.99 -12.00 -23.07
N SER A 118 14.59 -12.20 -24.26
CA SER A 118 16.05 -12.40 -24.35
C SER A 118 16.85 -11.13 -24.07
N THR A 119 16.24 -9.94 -24.19
CA THR A 119 16.92 -8.65 -24.01
C THR A 119 16.67 -8.03 -22.63
N GLY A 120 15.51 -8.29 -22.03
CA GLY A 120 15.04 -7.63 -20.80
C GLY A 120 14.58 -8.60 -19.71
N GLY A 121 14.77 -9.91 -19.90
CA GLY A 121 14.37 -10.95 -18.96
C GLY A 121 12.86 -11.18 -18.91
N GLN A 122 12.43 -11.91 -17.88
CA GLN A 122 11.00 -12.18 -17.64
C GLN A 122 10.52 -11.37 -16.44
N PHE A 123 9.33 -10.79 -16.53
CA PHE A 123 8.76 -10.04 -15.42
C PHE A 123 7.24 -9.88 -15.53
N VAL A 124 6.64 -9.63 -14.37
CA VAL A 124 5.30 -9.05 -14.22
C VAL A 124 5.51 -7.69 -13.58
N TRP A 125 4.84 -6.67 -14.08
CA TRP A 125 4.96 -5.32 -13.56
C TRP A 125 3.58 -4.71 -13.35
N PHE A 126 3.28 -4.33 -12.11
CA PHE A 126 2.12 -3.51 -11.80
C PHE A 126 2.45 -2.04 -12.06
N GLY A 127 1.57 -1.30 -12.72
CA GLY A 127 1.79 0.12 -12.96
C GLY A 127 0.57 0.85 -13.46
N LEU A 128 0.71 2.17 -13.50
CA LEU A 128 -0.23 3.01 -14.22
C LEU A 128 -0.13 2.70 -15.72
N PRO A 129 -1.24 2.79 -16.47
CA PRO A 129 -1.18 2.73 -17.92
C PRO A 129 -0.13 3.74 -18.41
N PRO A 130 0.73 3.38 -19.38
CA PRO A 130 1.59 4.40 -19.99
C PRO A 130 0.70 5.53 -20.51
N ASP A 131 1.16 6.78 -20.46
CA ASP A 131 0.40 7.96 -20.92
C ASP A 131 -0.05 7.85 -22.40
N SER A 132 0.51 6.90 -23.17
CA SER A 132 0.10 6.54 -24.53
C SER A 132 -1.08 5.55 -24.61
N ALA A 133 -1.58 5.03 -23.49
CA ALA A 133 -2.75 4.18 -23.38
C ALA A 133 -4.07 4.99 -23.33
N LEU A 134 -4.04 6.24 -23.79
CA LEU A 134 -5.22 7.12 -23.90
C LEU A 134 -6.22 6.70 -24.99
N ASP A 135 -5.92 5.66 -25.78
CA ASP A 135 -6.85 5.08 -26.77
C ASP A 135 -7.56 3.81 -26.29
N LEU A 136 -7.48 3.51 -24.98
CA LEU A 136 -8.11 2.34 -24.40
C LEU A 136 -9.56 2.64 -24.05
N VAL A 137 -10.48 1.97 -24.75
CA VAL A 137 -11.89 1.91 -24.38
C VAL A 137 -11.99 1.16 -23.04
N GLN A 138 -12.02 1.92 -21.94
CA GLN A 138 -12.28 1.38 -20.61
C GLN A 138 -13.74 0.91 -20.55
N THR A 139 -13.96 -0.38 -20.30
CA THR A 139 -15.20 -0.82 -19.65
C THR A 139 -14.89 -1.02 -18.16
N PRO A 140 -15.46 -0.21 -17.25
CA PRO A 140 -15.32 -0.46 -15.83
C PRO A 140 -15.97 -1.82 -15.53
N ASN A 141 -15.21 -2.74 -14.93
CA ASN A 141 -15.62 -4.07 -14.45
C ASN A 141 -15.31 -5.29 -15.34
N GLU A 142 -14.48 -5.18 -16.37
CA GLU A 142 -13.97 -6.37 -17.10
C GLU A 142 -12.44 -6.41 -17.10
N THR A 143 -11.87 -7.60 -16.87
CA THR A 143 -10.46 -7.86 -17.18
C THR A 143 -10.32 -7.82 -18.69
N ASN A 144 -9.84 -6.70 -19.21
CA ASN A 144 -9.63 -6.51 -20.63
C ASN A 144 -8.17 -6.80 -20.94
N VAL A 145 -7.91 -7.78 -21.82
CA VAL A 145 -6.60 -7.89 -22.48
C VAL A 145 -6.56 -6.78 -23.50
N ILE A 146 -5.87 -5.71 -23.13
CA ILE A 146 -5.95 -4.44 -23.82
C ILE A 146 -5.08 -4.44 -25.08
N SER A 147 -3.94 -5.11 -25.02
CA SER A 147 -3.12 -5.32 -26.19
C SER A 147 -2.18 -6.51 -25.98
N ASP A 148 -2.29 -7.50 -26.87
CA ASP A 148 -1.10 -8.26 -27.27
C ASP A 148 -0.26 -7.28 -28.09
N GLY A 149 0.83 -6.75 -27.51
CA GLY A 149 1.72 -5.84 -28.23
C GLY A 149 2.00 -6.42 -29.63
N HIS A 150 1.57 -5.69 -30.65
CA HIS A 150 1.52 -6.07 -32.07
C HIS A 150 1.87 -7.56 -32.37
N GLY A 151 0.88 -8.45 -32.21
CA GLY A 151 0.78 -9.71 -32.97
C GLY A 151 1.99 -10.65 -32.99
N GLY A 152 2.73 -10.79 -31.88
CA GLY A 152 3.87 -11.71 -31.81
C GLY A 152 4.91 -11.38 -30.74
N SER A 153 4.72 -10.32 -29.96
CA SER A 153 5.68 -9.97 -28.91
C SER A 153 5.57 -10.93 -27.71
N ASP A 154 6.70 -11.07 -27.04
CA ASP A 154 6.89 -11.77 -25.77
C ASP A 154 6.47 -10.92 -24.56
N ARG A 155 5.68 -9.86 -24.80
CA ARG A 155 5.13 -8.92 -23.83
C ARG A 155 3.63 -8.69 -24.10
N ALA A 156 2.82 -8.60 -23.05
CA ALA A 156 1.42 -8.21 -23.13
C ALA A 156 1.08 -7.21 -22.02
N VAL A 157 0.04 -6.41 -22.25
CA VAL A 157 -0.51 -5.51 -21.23
C VAL A 157 -1.95 -5.90 -20.97
N VAL A 158 -2.25 -6.19 -19.71
CA VAL A 158 -3.59 -6.51 -19.22
C VAL A 158 -4.07 -5.35 -18.37
N GLN A 159 -5.33 -4.97 -18.52
CA GLN A 159 -6.00 -4.04 -17.61
C GLN A 159 -6.98 -4.82 -16.76
N ALA A 160 -6.87 -4.64 -15.44
CA ALA A 160 -7.85 -5.14 -14.50
C ALA A 160 -8.17 -4.00 -13.53
N GLY A 161 -9.41 -3.52 -13.56
CA GLY A 161 -9.81 -2.35 -12.78
C GLY A 161 -9.01 -1.12 -13.21
N THR A 162 -8.37 -0.47 -12.23
CA THR A 162 -7.51 0.72 -12.48
C THR A 162 -6.03 0.37 -12.73
N VAL A 163 -5.65 -0.90 -12.55
CA VAL A 163 -4.26 -1.37 -12.69
C VAL A 163 -3.96 -1.81 -14.12
N SER A 164 -2.85 -1.32 -14.67
CA SER A 164 -2.20 -1.93 -15.84
C SER A 164 -1.12 -2.91 -15.39
N ILE A 165 -1.11 -4.09 -16.01
CA ILE A 165 -0.18 -5.18 -15.72
C ILE A 165 0.60 -5.47 -16.99
N VAL A 166 1.92 -5.26 -16.96
CA VAL A 166 2.80 -5.66 -18.05
C VAL A 166 3.35 -7.04 -17.73
N VAL A 167 3.11 -8.01 -18.62
CA VAL A 167 3.63 -9.37 -18.50
C VAL A 167 4.60 -9.63 -19.64
N GLN A 168 5.88 -9.81 -19.33
CA GLN A 168 6.92 -10.21 -20.27
C GLN A 168 7.42 -11.61 -19.94
N ALA A 169 7.08 -12.58 -20.78
CA ALA A 169 7.42 -14.00 -20.59
C ALA A 169 7.23 -14.78 -21.92
N PRO A 170 7.83 -15.98 -22.05
CA PRO A 170 7.53 -16.89 -23.15
C PRO A 170 6.02 -17.11 -23.33
N ALA A 171 5.55 -17.27 -24.57
CA ALA A 171 4.12 -17.19 -24.90
C ALA A 171 3.20 -18.06 -24.03
N GLU A 172 3.58 -19.33 -23.79
CA GLU A 172 2.78 -20.24 -22.96
C GLU A 172 2.72 -19.78 -21.50
N LEU A 173 3.87 -19.42 -20.91
CA LEU A 173 3.94 -18.93 -19.52
C LEU A 173 3.18 -17.60 -19.37
N ARG A 174 3.34 -16.69 -20.33
CA ARG A 174 2.60 -15.42 -20.36
C ARG A 174 1.09 -15.66 -20.39
N ALA A 175 0.61 -16.54 -21.25
CA ALA A 175 -0.81 -16.87 -21.32
C ALA A 175 -1.32 -17.46 -20.00
N GLN A 176 -0.55 -18.32 -19.35
CA GLN A 176 -0.88 -18.87 -18.03
C GLN A 176 -0.95 -17.77 -16.96
N ILE A 177 0.06 -16.89 -16.87
CA ILE A 177 0.07 -15.75 -15.94
C ILE A 177 -1.17 -14.87 -16.15
N ILE A 178 -1.44 -14.46 -17.40
CA ILE A 178 -2.59 -13.59 -17.72
C ILE A 178 -3.92 -14.24 -17.35
N SER A 179 -4.06 -15.56 -17.55
CA SER A 179 -5.28 -16.28 -17.21
C SER A 179 -5.63 -16.30 -15.72
N THR A 180 -4.66 -15.94 -14.86
CA THR A 180 -4.88 -15.86 -13.41
C THR A 180 -5.27 -14.46 -12.93
N VAL A 181 -5.23 -13.45 -13.80
CA VAL A 181 -5.55 -12.06 -13.43
C VAL A 181 -7.01 -11.96 -13.00
N ARG A 182 -7.23 -11.47 -11.77
CA ARG A 182 -8.58 -11.27 -11.21
C ARG A 182 -8.63 -10.03 -10.34
N LEU A 183 -9.83 -9.47 -10.21
CA LEU A 183 -10.12 -8.45 -9.20
C LEU A 183 -10.33 -9.11 -7.84
N ALA A 184 -9.94 -8.44 -6.77
CA ALA A 184 -10.16 -8.86 -5.40
C ALA A 184 -10.32 -7.64 -4.48
N GLU A 185 -11.46 -7.56 -3.78
CA GLU A 185 -11.67 -6.57 -2.72
C GLU A 185 -10.82 -6.90 -1.48
N ILE A 186 -10.63 -8.19 -1.22
CA ILE A 186 -9.76 -8.75 -0.19
C ILE A 186 -8.88 -9.79 -0.86
N ASP A 187 -7.57 -9.64 -0.73
CA ASP A 187 -6.62 -10.52 -1.38
C ASP A 187 -6.50 -11.88 -0.69
N HIS A 188 -5.65 -12.74 -1.26
CA HIS A 188 -5.43 -14.11 -0.76
C HIS A 188 -4.83 -14.16 0.65
N ASN A 189 -4.13 -13.10 1.07
CA ASN A 189 -3.56 -12.94 2.39
C ASN A 189 -4.57 -12.34 3.38
N GLY A 190 -5.74 -11.87 2.95
CA GLY A 190 -6.74 -11.22 3.79
C GLY A 190 -6.61 -9.68 3.84
N CYS A 191 -5.76 -9.10 3.00
CA CYS A 191 -5.59 -7.65 2.92
C CYS A 191 -6.65 -7.04 2.01
N ALA A 192 -7.40 -6.07 2.52
CA ALA A 192 -8.35 -5.32 1.71
C ALA A 192 -7.61 -4.43 0.69
N ALA A 193 -8.17 -4.26 -0.51
CA ALA A 193 -7.61 -3.39 -1.55
C ALA A 193 -7.53 -1.93 -1.09
N VAL A 194 -8.51 -1.51 -0.27
CA VAL A 194 -8.59 -0.19 0.37
C VAL A 194 -8.36 -0.37 1.87
N PRO A 195 -7.49 0.43 2.51
CA PRO A 195 -7.23 0.28 3.93
C PRO A 195 -8.42 0.73 4.77
N PRO A 196 -8.58 0.17 5.99
CA PRO A 196 -9.69 0.48 6.87
C PRO A 196 -9.70 1.92 7.40
N TYR A 197 -8.61 2.68 7.27
CA TYR A 197 -8.58 4.11 7.59
C TYR A 197 -9.11 5.01 6.47
N ALA A 198 -9.24 4.51 5.24
CA ALA A 198 -9.72 5.31 4.12
C ALA A 198 -11.15 5.79 4.38
N GLY A 199 -11.36 7.11 4.44
CA GLY A 199 -12.65 7.71 4.79
C GLY A 199 -13.01 7.66 6.29
N HIS A 200 -12.10 7.20 7.15
CA HIS A 200 -12.32 7.03 8.58
C HIS A 200 -11.25 7.79 9.40
N PRO A 201 -11.40 9.10 9.63
CA PRO A 201 -10.37 9.94 10.28
C PRO A 201 -10.10 9.61 11.75
N LYS A 202 -10.90 8.73 12.36
CA LYS A 202 -10.72 8.24 13.73
C LYS A 202 -10.31 6.77 13.79
N TRP A 203 -9.97 6.18 12.64
CA TRP A 203 -9.49 4.82 12.62
C TRP A 203 -8.17 4.71 13.37
N GLY A 204 -8.01 3.60 14.08
CA GLY A 204 -6.77 3.24 14.74
C GLY A 204 -6.69 1.73 14.92
N PRO A 205 -5.52 1.22 15.35
CA PRO A 205 -5.36 -0.16 15.75
C PRO A 205 -6.38 -0.55 16.84
N SER A 206 -6.69 -1.84 16.89
CA SER A 206 -7.70 -2.42 17.78
C SER A 206 -7.31 -3.82 18.21
N GLY A 207 -7.85 -4.29 19.33
CA GLY A 207 -7.52 -5.61 19.89
C GLY A 207 -6.87 -5.50 21.28
N PRO A 208 -6.34 -6.61 21.80
CA PRO A 208 -5.62 -6.61 23.07
C PRO A 208 -4.22 -5.97 22.94
N GLU A 209 -3.55 -5.69 24.07
CA GLU A 209 -2.13 -5.30 24.04
C GLU A 209 -1.30 -6.42 23.40
N VAL A 210 -0.23 -6.07 22.67
CA VAL A 210 0.57 -7.07 21.94
C VAL A 210 1.11 -8.21 22.82
N THR A 211 1.32 -7.96 24.11
CA THR A 211 1.78 -8.97 25.08
C THR A 211 0.69 -9.97 25.51
N GLU A 212 -0.57 -9.72 25.16
CA GLU A 212 -1.73 -10.50 25.57
C GLU A 212 -2.24 -11.43 24.45
N TYR A 213 -1.70 -11.34 23.23
CA TYR A 213 -2.07 -12.26 22.15
C TYR A 213 -1.71 -13.71 22.51
N THR A 214 -2.69 -14.60 22.39
CA THR A 214 -2.54 -16.06 22.53
C THR A 214 -3.17 -16.77 21.34
N ASP A 215 -2.80 -18.04 21.14
CA ASP A 215 -3.33 -18.90 20.06
C ASP A 215 -3.23 -18.25 18.66
N ILE A 216 -2.07 -17.66 18.37
CA ILE A 216 -1.79 -16.97 17.10
C ILE A 216 -1.75 -18.00 15.96
N LYS A 217 -2.58 -17.78 14.94
CA LYS A 217 -2.72 -18.61 13.72
C LYS A 217 -2.03 -17.99 12.51
N GLY A 218 -1.73 -16.70 12.55
CA GLY A 218 -1.04 -16.01 11.47
C GLY A 218 -1.12 -14.50 11.61
N ILE A 219 -0.34 -13.80 10.79
CA ILE A 219 -0.42 -12.35 10.64
C ILE A 219 -0.45 -12.02 9.16
N SER A 220 -1.43 -11.23 8.75
CA SER A 220 -1.46 -10.64 7.42
C SER A 220 -0.86 -9.24 7.49
N ALA A 221 0.22 -9.00 6.74
CA ALA A 221 0.91 -7.72 6.71
C ALA A 221 0.59 -7.01 5.39
N CYS A 222 -0.26 -5.99 5.48
CA CYS A 222 -0.84 -5.27 4.36
C CYS A 222 -0.17 -3.90 4.20
N SER A 223 0.62 -3.71 3.14
CA SER A 223 1.32 -2.46 2.87
C SER A 223 0.45 -1.53 2.04
N TYR A 224 0.23 -0.31 2.51
CA TYR A 224 -0.57 0.71 1.82
C TYR A 224 0.24 1.98 1.53
N VAL A 225 -0.01 2.57 0.36
CA VAL A 225 0.46 3.90 -0.06
C VAL A 225 -0.73 4.61 -0.70
N ASP A 226 -0.96 5.88 -0.38
CA ASP A 226 -2.08 6.67 -0.91
C ASP A 226 -3.46 5.99 -0.79
N ALA A 227 -3.67 5.28 0.32
CA ALA A 227 -4.86 4.46 0.57
C ALA A 227 -5.10 3.32 -0.44
N GLU A 228 -4.04 2.81 -1.05
CA GLU A 228 -4.06 1.69 -1.99
C GLU A 228 -3.12 0.57 -1.54
N LEU A 229 -3.57 -0.68 -1.65
CA LEU A 229 -2.74 -1.85 -1.31
C LEU A 229 -1.56 -1.95 -2.30
N VAL A 230 -0.33 -1.84 -1.84
CA VAL A 230 0.86 -2.00 -2.73
C VAL A 230 1.51 -3.37 -2.59
N GLY A 231 1.25 -4.09 -1.50
CA GLY A 231 1.80 -5.42 -1.27
C GLY A 231 1.17 -6.07 -0.05
N SER A 232 1.23 -7.40 -0.03
CA SER A 232 0.77 -8.18 1.12
C SER A 232 1.59 -9.44 1.29
N LEU A 233 1.77 -9.86 2.54
CA LEU A 233 2.26 -11.19 2.86
C LEU A 233 1.51 -11.74 4.06
N ARG A 234 1.54 -13.06 4.24
CA ARG A 234 1.01 -13.73 5.42
C ARG A 234 2.09 -14.56 6.08
N LEU A 235 2.32 -14.31 7.38
CA LEU A 235 3.14 -15.15 8.23
C LEU A 235 2.34 -16.37 8.67
N ASN A 236 2.97 -17.54 8.64
CA ASN A 236 2.40 -18.77 9.19
C ASN A 236 2.37 -18.71 10.74
N PRO A 237 1.71 -19.66 11.45
CA PRO A 237 1.57 -19.59 12.90
C PRO A 237 2.90 -19.48 13.67
N GLU A 238 3.94 -20.17 13.23
CA GLU A 238 5.26 -20.17 13.89
C GLU A 238 5.93 -18.80 13.73
N GLN A 239 6.04 -18.32 12.49
CA GLN A 239 6.60 -17.01 12.16
C GLN A 239 5.82 -15.86 12.81
N ALA A 240 4.49 -15.97 12.85
CA ALA A 240 3.61 -14.99 13.45
C ALA A 240 3.80 -14.92 14.98
N THR A 241 3.97 -16.07 15.64
CA THR A 241 4.23 -16.13 17.08
C THR A 241 5.57 -15.49 17.41
N GLU A 242 6.62 -15.80 16.64
CA GLU A 242 7.94 -15.18 16.79
C GLU A 242 7.89 -13.67 16.56
N ALA A 243 7.18 -13.21 15.53
CA ALA A 243 7.03 -11.80 15.22
C ALA A 243 6.30 -11.04 16.33
N ILE A 244 5.20 -11.58 16.90
CA ILE A 244 4.51 -10.95 18.05
C ILE A 244 5.43 -10.90 19.27
N ALA A 245 6.19 -11.96 19.54
CA ALA A 245 7.15 -11.95 20.63
C ALA A 245 8.23 -10.86 20.44
N ALA A 246 8.74 -10.71 19.21
CA ALA A 246 9.70 -9.66 18.86
C ALA A 246 9.10 -8.26 19.06
N ILE A 247 7.88 -8.01 18.58
CA ILE A 247 7.17 -6.74 18.81
C ILE A 247 6.97 -6.50 20.31
N ALA A 248 6.48 -7.49 21.07
CA ALA A 248 6.25 -7.37 22.51
C ALA A 248 7.54 -7.10 23.31
N SER A 249 8.69 -7.57 22.82
CA SER A 249 10.00 -7.31 23.43
C SER A 249 10.57 -5.91 23.12
N ALA A 250 10.06 -5.25 22.08
CA ALA A 250 10.54 -3.94 21.68
C ALA A 250 10.18 -2.86 22.72
N PRO A 251 11.09 -1.90 23.01
CA PRO A 251 10.84 -0.85 23.99
C PRO A 251 9.62 0.02 23.62
N VAL A 252 8.82 0.38 24.61
CA VAL A 252 7.74 1.38 24.44
C VAL A 252 8.35 2.78 24.27
N GLY A 253 7.77 3.59 23.40
CA GLY A 253 8.18 4.98 23.15
C GLY A 253 8.20 5.40 21.67
N GLY A 254 7.99 4.45 20.74
CA GLY A 254 8.10 4.68 19.31
C GLY A 254 9.53 4.95 18.82
N GLY A 255 9.63 5.39 17.57
CA GLY A 255 10.89 5.65 16.88
C GLY A 255 11.47 4.43 16.16
N PRO A 256 12.64 4.57 15.52
CA PRO A 256 13.49 5.76 15.52
C PRO A 256 12.83 6.92 14.76
N PHE A 257 12.98 8.15 15.26
CA PHE A 257 12.45 9.34 14.61
C PHE A 257 13.50 9.97 13.69
N ASN A 258 13.07 10.53 12.57
CA ASN A 258 13.95 11.40 11.80
C ASN A 258 14.37 12.59 12.68
N PRO A 259 15.65 13.03 12.62
CA PRO A 259 16.06 14.22 13.34
C PRO A 259 15.21 15.41 12.88
N ALA A 260 14.78 16.26 13.82
CA ALA A 260 13.87 17.37 13.54
C ALA A 260 14.35 18.31 12.40
N ALA A 261 15.64 18.37 12.12
CA ALA A 261 16.21 19.14 11.02
C ALA A 261 15.90 18.57 9.62
N LEU A 262 15.62 17.26 9.52
CA LEU A 262 15.15 16.60 8.29
C LEU A 262 13.62 16.61 8.18
N CYS A 263 12.94 17.03 9.24
CA CYS A 263 11.50 17.21 9.25
C CYS A 263 11.15 18.55 8.64
N VAL A 264 10.92 18.54 7.33
CA VAL A 264 10.26 19.66 6.67
C VAL A 264 8.83 19.70 7.20
N PRO A 265 8.35 20.82 7.75
CA PRO A 265 6.94 20.98 8.06
C PRO A 265 6.18 20.91 6.73
N VAL A 266 5.67 19.73 6.41
CA VAL A 266 4.75 19.54 5.30
C VAL A 266 3.42 20.09 5.82
N GLU A 267 2.91 21.16 5.20
CA GLU A 267 1.67 21.80 5.65
C GLU A 267 0.47 20.85 5.58
N ASP A 268 0.62 19.74 4.85
CA ASP A 268 -0.28 18.59 4.80
C ASP A 268 0.42 17.37 5.43
N GLU A 269 0.41 17.25 6.76
CA GLU A 269 0.96 16.10 7.52
C GLU A 269 0.22 14.78 7.26
N SER A 270 -0.77 14.75 6.36
CA SER A 270 -1.70 13.63 6.21
C SER A 270 -1.30 12.54 5.21
N ASP A 271 -0.37 12.76 4.28
CA ASP A 271 -0.50 12.00 3.02
C ASP A 271 0.60 10.96 2.70
N ASP A 272 1.83 11.03 3.24
CA ASP A 272 2.93 10.21 2.69
C ASP A 272 3.58 9.20 3.66
N VAL A 273 2.91 8.79 4.73
CA VAL A 273 3.46 7.73 5.59
C VAL A 273 3.04 6.39 5.03
N ALA A 274 3.96 5.70 4.36
CA ALA A 274 3.79 4.29 4.06
C ALA A 274 3.57 3.51 5.38
N GLN A 275 2.45 2.80 5.42
CA GLN A 275 1.96 2.09 6.60
C GLN A 275 1.79 0.62 6.26
N LEU A 276 2.26 -0.24 7.16
CA LEU A 276 1.88 -1.64 7.18
C LEU A 276 0.81 -1.84 8.25
N ILE A 277 -0.34 -2.38 7.85
CA ILE A 277 -1.36 -2.85 8.79
C ILE A 277 -1.15 -4.35 8.98
N LEU A 278 -0.89 -4.74 10.23
CA LEU A 278 -0.70 -6.12 10.63
C LEU A 278 -2.00 -6.62 11.24
N GLN A 279 -2.73 -7.46 10.50
CA GLN A 279 -3.93 -8.12 11.01
C GLN A 279 -3.54 -9.41 11.71
N VAL A 280 -3.76 -9.47 13.03
CA VAL A 280 -3.40 -10.62 13.86
C VAL A 280 -4.58 -11.58 13.95
N ASP A 281 -4.42 -12.78 13.40
CA ASP A 281 -5.37 -13.88 13.52
C ASP A 281 -5.01 -14.71 14.77
N ALA A 282 -5.78 -14.53 15.84
CA ALA A 282 -5.53 -15.09 17.16
C ALA A 282 -6.86 -15.40 17.88
N ALA A 283 -6.81 -15.87 19.14
CA ALA A 283 -8.02 -16.06 19.94
C ALA A 283 -8.84 -14.76 20.09
N ALA A 284 -8.15 -13.64 20.31
CA ALA A 284 -8.69 -12.30 20.16
C ALA A 284 -8.01 -11.66 18.95
N ALA A 285 -8.76 -11.47 17.86
CA ALA A 285 -8.23 -10.80 16.68
C ALA A 285 -7.93 -9.32 16.96
N GLY A 286 -6.99 -8.75 16.23
CA GLY A 286 -6.69 -7.33 16.31
C GLY A 286 -5.80 -6.84 15.18
N THR A 287 -5.39 -5.60 15.29
CA THR A 287 -4.61 -4.87 14.30
C THR A 287 -3.49 -4.10 14.98
N ILE A 288 -2.29 -4.20 14.42
CA ILE A 288 -1.13 -3.41 14.79
C ILE A 288 -0.75 -2.55 13.57
N VAL A 289 -0.46 -1.28 13.77
CA VAL A 289 0.02 -0.39 12.72
C VAL A 289 1.53 -0.25 12.84
N LEU A 290 2.24 -0.65 11.80
CA LEU A 290 3.66 -0.40 11.64
C LEU A 290 3.82 0.87 10.79
N SER A 291 4.16 1.96 11.45
CA SER A 291 4.48 3.25 10.84
C SER A 291 5.99 3.44 10.84
N TYR A 292 6.59 3.53 9.67
CA TYR A 292 8.04 3.56 9.53
C TYR A 292 8.54 4.81 8.77
N GLY A 293 7.62 5.63 8.23
CA GLY A 293 7.91 6.91 7.58
C GLY A 293 7.44 8.10 8.42
N GLY A 294 7.90 9.30 8.06
CA GLY A 294 7.45 10.56 8.67
C GLY A 294 8.33 11.09 9.81
N CYS A 295 7.81 12.14 10.45
CA CYS A 295 8.49 12.93 11.48
C CYS A 295 7.96 12.72 12.88
N SER A 296 6.73 12.25 12.97
CA SER A 296 6.04 11.86 14.19
C SER A 296 5.43 10.48 13.98
N SER A 297 5.12 9.79 15.08
CA SER A 297 4.33 8.55 15.06
C SER A 297 5.01 7.33 14.42
N THR A 298 6.34 7.32 14.28
CA THR A 298 7.09 6.11 13.92
C THR A 298 6.99 5.08 15.04
N GLY A 299 6.74 3.82 14.71
CA GLY A 299 6.63 2.72 15.67
C GLY A 299 5.63 1.64 15.26
N LEU A 300 5.47 0.67 16.17
CA LEU A 300 4.44 -0.37 16.13
C LEU A 300 3.36 0.00 17.15
N ASP A 301 2.20 0.45 16.68
CA ASP A 301 1.06 0.88 17.48
C ASP A 301 -0.01 -0.22 17.53
N ASP A 302 -0.30 -0.75 18.72
CA ASP A 302 -1.36 -1.74 18.98
C ASP A 302 -2.65 -1.10 19.55
N GLY A 303 -2.69 0.23 19.63
CA GLY A 303 -3.81 1.01 20.20
C GLY A 303 -3.70 1.23 21.71
N THR A 304 -2.77 0.54 22.38
CA THR A 304 -2.49 0.70 23.81
C THR A 304 -1.10 1.32 24.03
N ALA A 305 -0.11 0.91 23.24
CA ALA A 305 1.25 1.41 23.30
C ALA A 305 1.88 1.50 21.90
N VAL A 306 2.77 2.48 21.73
CA VAL A 306 3.62 2.57 20.53
C VAL A 306 5.02 2.05 20.88
N ARG A 307 5.45 1.00 20.19
CA ARG A 307 6.74 0.34 20.40
C ARG A 307 7.76 0.75 19.35
N THR A 308 9.02 0.78 19.76
CA THR A 308 10.16 1.15 18.92
C THR A 308 10.33 0.12 17.80
N LEU A 309 10.61 0.58 16.59
CA LEU A 309 11.01 -0.30 15.50
C LEU A 309 12.42 -0.86 15.78
N THR A 310 12.52 -2.17 15.88
CA THR A 310 13.80 -2.89 15.94
C THR A 310 13.93 -3.74 14.68
N ARG A 311 15.15 -4.23 14.39
CA ARG A 311 15.34 -5.18 13.27
C ARG A 311 14.39 -6.37 13.40
N ASP A 312 14.41 -7.02 14.56
CA ASP A 312 13.65 -8.25 14.80
C ASP A 312 12.14 -8.01 14.72
N SER A 313 11.65 -6.84 15.18
CA SER A 313 10.21 -6.54 15.16
C SER A 313 9.68 -6.14 13.79
N VAL A 314 10.56 -5.76 12.84
CA VAL A 314 10.15 -5.26 11.52
C VAL A 314 10.47 -6.26 10.40
N GLN A 315 11.64 -6.91 10.45
CA GLN A 315 12.17 -7.73 9.36
C GLN A 315 11.19 -8.76 8.76
N PRO A 316 10.33 -9.44 9.54
CA PRO A 316 9.38 -10.40 8.99
C PRO A 316 8.35 -9.78 8.02
N PHE A 317 8.09 -8.48 8.12
CA PHE A 317 6.97 -7.81 7.45
C PHE A 317 7.34 -7.05 6.17
N ILE A 318 8.62 -6.76 5.97
CA ILE A 318 9.15 -5.89 4.90
C ILE A 318 10.04 -6.66 3.92
N GLN A 319 9.66 -7.91 3.70
CA GLN A 319 10.30 -8.82 2.77
C GLN A 319 9.34 -9.13 1.61
N GLY A 320 9.87 -9.74 0.57
CA GLY A 320 9.10 -10.13 -0.61
C GLY A 320 8.31 -8.96 -1.22
N PRO A 321 6.96 -9.03 -1.28
CA PRO A 321 6.14 -7.99 -1.89
C PRO A 321 6.10 -6.68 -1.08
N ASN A 322 6.44 -6.73 0.20
CA ASN A 322 6.55 -5.57 1.08
C ASN A 322 7.99 -5.03 1.14
N ARG A 323 8.89 -5.49 0.26
CA ARG A 323 10.29 -5.06 0.26
C ARG A 323 10.42 -3.57 -0.01
N VAL A 324 11.21 -2.93 0.82
CA VAL A 324 11.43 -1.49 0.85
C VAL A 324 12.74 -1.14 0.11
N TYR A 325 12.72 -0.36 -0.98
CA TYR A 325 13.94 -0.10 -1.78
C TYR A 325 14.70 1.17 -1.44
N HIS A 326 13.97 2.27 -1.28
CA HIS A 326 14.52 3.63 -1.34
C HIS A 326 13.86 4.48 -0.30
N TRP A 327 14.21 4.20 0.95
CA TRP A 327 13.82 5.07 2.03
C TRP A 327 15.04 5.87 2.40
N GLY A 328 14.85 7.15 2.73
CA GLY A 328 15.91 8.05 3.14
C GLY A 328 16.84 7.31 4.10
N SER A 329 18.13 7.37 3.82
CA SER A 329 19.21 6.59 4.47
C SER A 329 19.25 6.67 6.00
N SER A 330 18.43 7.51 6.65
CA SER A 330 18.37 7.68 8.10
C SER A 330 17.66 6.56 8.86
N LEU A 331 16.63 5.94 8.28
CA LEU A 331 15.79 4.94 8.99
C LEU A 331 16.23 3.50 8.74
N LEU A 332 16.73 3.21 7.54
CA LEU A 332 17.06 1.85 7.13
C LEU A 332 18.44 1.39 7.59
N ASP A 333 19.44 2.26 7.71
CA ASP A 333 20.80 1.84 8.10
C ASP A 333 20.84 1.11 9.46
N PRO A 334 20.24 1.61 10.56
CA PRO A 334 20.30 0.89 11.84
C PRO A 334 19.46 -0.39 11.86
N ILE A 335 18.38 -0.47 11.07
CA ILE A 335 17.46 -1.62 11.06
C ILE A 335 17.92 -2.69 10.05
N PHE A 336 18.57 -2.32 8.95
CA PHE A 336 18.92 -3.18 7.81
C PHE A 336 20.41 -3.25 7.46
N ALA A 337 21.30 -2.54 8.15
CA ALA A 337 22.72 -2.78 7.98
C ALA A 337 23.02 -4.26 8.30
N PRO A 338 23.73 -5.00 7.45
CA PRO A 338 24.22 -6.32 7.83
C PRO A 338 25.03 -6.19 9.12
N ASP A 339 24.89 -7.13 10.05
CA ASP A 339 25.78 -7.21 11.21
C ASP A 339 27.22 -7.33 10.70
N GLU A 340 28.04 -6.29 10.91
CA GLU A 340 29.47 -6.31 10.61
C GLU A 340 30.24 -7.20 11.59
#